data_AF-A0A2S3ZS73-F1
#
_entry.id   AF-A0A2S3ZS73-F1
#
_cell.length_a   1.000
_cell.length_b   1.000
_cell.length_c   1.000
_cell.angle_alpha   90.00
_cell.angle_beta   90.00
_cell.angle_gamma   90.00
#
_symmetry.space_group_name_H-M   'P 1'
#
loop_
_entity.id
_entity.type
_entity.pdbx_description
1 polymer ?
#
loop_
_entity_poly.entity_id
_entity_poly.type
_entity_poly.pdbx_seq_one_letter_code
_entity_poly.pdbx_strand_id
1 'polypeptide(L)'
;MSPTTAATPNGDVAALSYEQAREQLINVVNQLEAGSSSLEDSLALWERGETLAKRCEEWLEGAKARLDAARATDGDAQPGQ
;
A
#
# COMPACT_ATOMS: atom_id res chain seq x y z
N MET A 1 8.05 -17.84 31.50
CA MET A 1 6.93 -17.60 30.56
C MET A 1 7.42 -16.55 29.57
N SER A 2 7.61 -16.92 28.32
CA SER A 2 8.11 -16.00 27.28
C SER A 2 6.92 -15.22 26.70
N PRO A 3 7.06 -13.92 26.41
CA PRO A 3 6.02 -13.17 25.72
C PRO A 3 5.98 -13.64 24.27
N THR A 4 4.83 -14.17 23.83
CA THR A 4 4.58 -14.38 22.41
C THR A 4 4.49 -13.00 21.76
N THR A 5 5.49 -12.63 20.96
CA THR A 5 5.40 -11.49 20.05
C THR A 5 4.24 -11.77 19.10
N ALA A 6 3.10 -11.09 19.32
CA ALA A 6 1.99 -11.14 18.38
C ALA A 6 2.52 -10.61 17.04
N ALA A 7 2.65 -11.50 16.05
CA ALA A 7 2.97 -11.09 14.70
C ALA A 7 1.85 -10.17 14.21
N THR A 8 2.20 -8.93 13.83
CA THR A 8 1.24 -7.98 13.29
C THR A 8 0.57 -8.61 12.06
N PRO A 9 -0.77 -8.74 12.03
CA PRO A 9 -1.48 -9.21 10.84
C PRO A 9 -1.07 -8.37 9.63
N ASN A 10 -0.77 -9.02 8.51
CA ASN A 10 -0.32 -8.38 7.26
C ASN A 10 0.95 -7.53 7.36
N GLY A 11 1.80 -7.74 8.39
CA GLY A 11 3.07 -7.00 8.55
C GLY A 11 4.06 -7.19 7.39
N ASP A 12 3.89 -8.24 6.58
CA ASP A 12 4.66 -8.48 5.35
C ASP A 12 4.41 -7.41 4.27
N VAL A 13 3.22 -6.80 4.26
CA VAL A 13 2.81 -5.81 3.25
C VAL A 13 3.70 -4.57 3.27
N ALA A 14 4.21 -4.18 4.43
CA ALA A 14 5.08 -3.01 4.58
C ALA A 14 6.38 -3.12 3.75
N ALA A 15 6.86 -4.33 3.50
CA ALA A 15 8.07 -4.58 2.74
C ALA A 15 7.84 -4.62 1.21
N LEU A 16 6.59 -4.58 0.75
CA LEU A 16 6.27 -4.70 -0.67
C LEU A 16 6.60 -3.43 -1.45
N SER A 17 7.04 -3.64 -2.70
CA SER A 17 7.04 -2.60 -3.73
C SER A 17 5.62 -2.25 -4.16
N TYR A 18 5.45 -1.12 -4.84
CA TYR A 18 4.15 -0.69 -5.37
C TYR A 18 3.50 -1.75 -6.27
N GLU A 19 4.26 -2.30 -7.23
CA GLU A 19 3.74 -3.28 -8.19
C GLU A 19 3.30 -4.56 -7.48
N GLN A 20 4.11 -5.08 -6.55
CA GLN A 20 3.77 -6.27 -5.77
C GLN A 20 2.54 -6.04 -4.88
N ALA A 21 2.45 -4.89 -4.21
CA ALA A 21 1.29 -4.54 -3.39
C ALA A 21 0.02 -4.44 -4.26
N ARG A 22 0.11 -3.81 -5.43
CA ARG A 22 -0.99 -3.67 -6.38
C ARG A 22 -1.45 -5.03 -6.93
N GLU A 23 -0.54 -5.89 -7.33
CA GLU A 23 -0.88 -7.24 -7.82
C GLU A 23 -1.60 -8.07 -6.75
N GLN A 24 -1.08 -8.04 -5.52
CA GLN A 24 -1.74 -8.74 -4.41
C GLN A 24 -3.11 -8.15 -4.09
N LEU A 25 -3.27 -6.82 -4.17
CA LEU A 25 -4.57 -6.17 -3.97
C LEU A 25 -5.60 -6.61 -5.00
N ILE A 26 -5.21 -6.68 -6.28
CA ILE A 26 -6.07 -7.19 -7.35
C ILE A 26 -6.49 -8.64 -7.05
N ASN A 27 -5.56 -9.48 -6.60
CA ASN A 27 -5.88 -10.87 -6.24
C ASN A 27 -6.84 -10.97 -5.05
N VAL A 28 -6.71 -10.09 -4.05
CA VAL A 28 -7.65 -10.02 -2.91
C VAL A 28 -9.04 -9.61 -3.39
N VAL A 29 -9.14 -8.57 -4.21
CA VAL A 29 -10.43 -8.11 -4.77
C VAL A 29 -11.09 -9.22 -5.58
N ASN A 30 -10.35 -9.87 -6.48
CA ASN A 30 -10.87 -10.99 -7.29
C ASN A 30 -11.43 -12.12 -6.42
N GLN A 31 -10.78 -12.43 -5.29
CA GLN A 31 -11.26 -13.48 -4.37
C GLN A 31 -12.51 -13.05 -3.60
N LEU A 32 -12.59 -11.79 -3.19
CA LEU A 32 -13.79 -11.23 -2.55
C LEU A 32 -14.98 -11.23 -3.52
N GLU A 33 -14.77 -10.83 -4.77
CA GLU A 33 -15.81 -10.81 -5.81
C GLU A 33 -16.28 -12.21 -6.22
N ALA A 34 -15.41 -13.22 -6.13
CA ALA A 34 -15.79 -14.62 -6.40
C ALA A 34 -16.81 -15.16 -5.38
N GLY A 35 -16.87 -14.59 -4.16
CA GLY A 35 -17.94 -14.86 -3.18
C GLY A 35 -18.04 -16.29 -2.66
N SER A 36 -17.03 -17.13 -2.87
CA SER A 36 -17.01 -18.55 -2.49
C SER A 36 -16.39 -18.82 -1.12
N SER A 37 -16.00 -17.76 -0.40
CA SER A 37 -15.27 -17.83 0.87
C SER A 37 -16.21 -17.75 2.07
N SER A 38 -15.77 -18.27 3.23
CA SER A 38 -16.50 -18.08 4.48
C SER A 38 -16.50 -16.60 4.91
N LEU A 39 -17.33 -16.24 5.90
CA LEU A 39 -17.33 -14.88 6.45
C LEU A 39 -15.96 -14.51 7.06
N GLU A 40 -15.35 -15.44 7.79
CA GLU A 40 -14.04 -15.23 8.43
C GLU A 40 -12.95 -15.02 7.38
N ASP A 41 -12.96 -15.81 6.31
CA ASP A 41 -12.03 -15.65 5.18
C ASP A 41 -12.27 -14.33 4.45
N SER A 42 -13.53 -13.92 4.28
CA SER A 42 -13.90 -12.66 3.63
C SER A 42 -13.42 -11.45 4.43
N LEU A 43 -13.49 -11.53 5.77
CA LEU A 43 -12.95 -10.50 6.66
C LEU A 43 -11.42 -10.45 6.59
N ALA A 44 -10.74 -11.59 6.61
CA ALA A 44 -9.28 -11.64 6.49
C ALA A 44 -8.79 -11.09 5.15
N LEU A 45 -9.48 -11.42 4.05
CA LEU A 45 -9.23 -10.85 2.73
C LEU A 45 -9.43 -9.34 2.73
N TRP A 46 -10.52 -8.84 3.31
CA TRP A 46 -10.78 -7.41 3.40
C TRP A 46 -9.69 -6.68 4.19
N GLU A 47 -9.30 -7.15 5.38
CA GLU A 47 -8.24 -6.54 6.20
C GLU A 47 -6.89 -6.50 5.47
N ARG A 48 -6.56 -7.57 4.73
CA ARG A 48 -5.36 -7.59 3.89
C ARG A 48 -5.47 -6.59 2.73
N GLY A 49 -6.64 -6.50 2.10
CA GLY A 49 -6.94 -5.53 1.05
C GLY A 49 -6.73 -4.09 1.52
N GLU A 50 -7.24 -3.73 2.69
CA GLU A 50 -7.05 -2.40 3.29
C GLU A 50 -5.57 -2.10 3.55
N THR A 51 -4.83 -3.08 4.06
CA THR A 51 -3.39 -2.91 4.31
C THR A 51 -2.61 -2.71 3.00
N LEU A 52 -2.94 -3.45 1.95
CA LEU A 52 -2.34 -3.32 0.62
C LEU A 52 -2.68 -2.00 -0.05
N ALA A 53 -3.94 -1.55 0.06
CA ALA A 53 -4.40 -0.27 -0.47
C ALA A 53 -3.63 0.89 0.17
N LYS A 54 -3.53 0.89 1.50
CA LYS A 54 -2.74 1.88 2.24
C LYS A 54 -1.27 1.90 1.79
N ARG A 55 -0.66 0.73 1.61
CA ARG A 55 0.73 0.64 1.12
C ARG A 55 0.88 1.25 -0.27
N CYS A 56 -0.09 1.05 -1.16
CA CYS A 56 -0.09 1.65 -2.49
C CYS A 56 -0.21 3.17 -2.42
N GLU A 57 -1.08 3.69 -1.56
CA GLU A 57 -1.25 5.12 -1.32
C GLU A 57 0.06 5.77 -0.84
N GLU A 58 0.73 5.19 0.17
CA GLU A 58 2.01 5.68 0.68
C GLU A 58 3.08 5.81 -0.43
N TRP A 59 3.13 4.84 -1.36
CA TRP A 59 4.03 4.90 -2.51
C TRP A 59 3.69 6.06 -3.46
N LEU A 60 2.41 6.25 -3.77
CA LEU A 60 1.94 7.30 -4.68
C LEU A 60 2.13 8.69 -4.09
N GLU A 61 1.83 8.86 -2.81
CA GLU A 61 2.08 10.10 -2.06
C GLU A 61 3.58 10.44 -2.04
N GLY A 62 4.43 9.45 -1.75
CA GLY A 62 5.88 9.62 -1.77
C GLY A 62 6.41 10.02 -3.16
N ALA A 63 5.86 9.42 -4.23
CA ALA A 63 6.21 9.79 -5.60
C ALA A 63 5.77 11.22 -5.94
N LYS A 64 4.54 11.60 -5.54
CA LYS A 64 4.02 12.96 -5.72
C LYS A 64 4.87 14.00 -5.00
N ALA A 65 5.25 13.75 -3.75
CA ALA A 65 6.09 14.66 -2.97
C ALA A 65 7.46 14.89 -3.63
N ARG A 66 8.06 13.84 -4.19
CA ARG A 66 9.34 13.95 -4.93
C ARG A 66 9.21 14.81 -6.19
N LEU A 67 8.11 14.66 -6.93
CA LEU A 67 7.83 15.47 -8.12
C LEU A 67 7.59 16.94 -7.77
N ASP A 68 6.82 17.20 -6.72
CA ASP A 68 6.54 18.56 -6.25
C ASP A 68 7.82 19.24 -5.75
N ALA A 69 8.73 18.51 -5.07
CA ALA A 69 10.05 19.01 -4.67
C ALA A 69 10.95 19.35 -5.87
N ALA A 70 11.02 18.48 -6.89
CA ALA A 70 11.81 18.73 -8.09
C ALA A 70 11.33 19.97 -8.87
N ARG A 71 10.01 20.20 -8.93
CA ARG A 71 9.44 21.39 -9.56
C ARG A 71 9.76 22.67 -8.80
N ALA A 72 9.78 22.62 -7.47
CA ALA A 72 10.14 23.76 -6.64
C ALA A 72 11.61 24.16 -6.83
N THR A 73 12.52 23.19 -7.05
CA THR A 73 13.93 23.48 -7.33
C THR A 73 14.16 24.08 -8.72
N ASP A 74 13.38 23.67 -9.72
CA ASP A 74 13.47 24.23 -11.08
C ASP A 74 12.89 25.66 -11.17
N GLY A 75 11.89 25.98 -10.34
CA GLY A 75 11.24 27.30 -10.29
C GLY A 75 12.08 28.42 -9.63
N ASP A 76 13.09 28.07 -8.83
CA ASP A 76 13.99 29.03 -8.17
C ASP A 76 15.20 29.42 -9.06
N ALA A 77 15.39 28.71 -10.18
CA ALA A 77 16.53 28.87 -11.09
C ALA A 77 16.32 29.88 -12.23
N GLN A 78 15.25 30.69 -12.22
CA GLN A 78 15.08 31.77 -13.20
C GLN A 78 15.21 33.17 -12.56
N PRO A 79 16.45 33.67 -12.36
CA PRO A 79 16.67 35.09 -12.15
C PRO A 79 16.59 35.82 -13.49
N GLY A 80 15.54 36.62 -13.68
CA GLY A 80 15.51 37.73 -14.64
C GLY A 80 15.25 37.39 -16.12
N GLN A 81 14.05 37.71 -16.58
CA GLN A 81 13.88 38.51 -17.79
C GLN A 81 13.21 39.82 -17.41
#